data_AF-A0A8T2QPP2-F1
#
_entry.id   AF-A0A8T2QPP2-F1
#
_cell.length_a   1.000
_cell.length_b   1.000
_cell.length_c   1.000
_cell.angle_alpha   90.00
_cell.angle_beta   90.00
_cell.angle_gamma   90.00
#
_symmetry.space_group_name_H-M   'P 1'
#
loop_
_entity.id
_entity.type
_entity.pdbx_description
1 polymer ?
#
loop_
_entity_poly.entity_id
_entity_poly.type
_entity_poly.pdbx_seq_one_letter_code
_entity_poly.pdbx_strand_id
1 'polypeptide(L)'
;MYAMPPYPYLATDYATQLSLFTHHMWIGGFLVVGAAAHAAIFMVRDYDPTTQYNNLLDRVIRHRDAIISHLNWVCIFLGFHSFGLYIHNDTMSALGRPQDMFSDTSIQLQPIFAQWIQNTHALAPGLTAPNAAGSTSLAWGGSNVVSVAGKVALAPIPLGTADFLVHHIHAFTIHVTVLILLKGVLFARSSRLIPDKANLGFRFPCDGPGRGGTCQVSAWDHVFLGLFWMYNSISVVIFHFSWKMQSDVWGSISDQGTVNHITGETLHKVQQRSMDGCEISCGHKLLKLFNLMVLHYLHMAFYF
;
A
#
# COMPACT_ATOMS: atom_id res chain seq x y z
N MET A 1 -3.42 -12.71 -10.53
CA MET A 1 -2.72 -13.18 -11.74
C MET A 1 -1.30 -13.66 -11.43
N TYR A 2 -0.47 -12.89 -10.71
CA TYR A 2 0.93 -13.28 -10.49
C TYR A 2 1.12 -14.59 -9.70
N ALA A 3 0.37 -14.79 -8.60
CA ALA A 3 0.49 -15.98 -7.74
C ALA A 3 -0.32 -17.19 -8.26
N MET A 4 -1.16 -17.00 -9.27
CA MET A 4 -1.92 -18.06 -9.94
C MET A 4 -1.97 -17.70 -11.43
N PRO A 5 -0.87 -17.90 -12.19
CA PRO A 5 -0.79 -17.53 -13.60
C PRO A 5 -1.82 -18.33 -14.41
N PRO A 6 -2.84 -17.68 -14.99
CA PRO A 6 -3.96 -18.40 -15.63
C PRO A 6 -3.67 -18.81 -17.08
N TYR A 7 -2.59 -18.29 -17.68
CA TYR A 7 -2.25 -18.51 -19.09
C TYR A 7 -0.99 -19.37 -19.26
N PRO A 8 -0.94 -20.25 -20.27
CA PRO A 8 0.26 -21.02 -20.59
C PRO A 8 1.49 -20.14 -20.79
N TYR A 9 2.64 -20.57 -20.26
CA TYR A 9 3.94 -19.88 -20.35
C TYR A 9 4.03 -18.47 -19.77
N LEU A 10 2.93 -17.91 -19.24
CA LEU A 10 2.91 -16.59 -18.61
C LEU A 10 3.81 -16.52 -17.36
N ALA A 11 3.89 -17.61 -16.59
CA ALA A 11 4.66 -17.65 -15.34
C ALA A 11 6.16 -17.38 -15.54
N THR A 12 6.72 -17.80 -16.68
CA THR A 12 8.14 -17.64 -17.03
C THR A 12 8.43 -16.40 -17.88
N ASP A 13 7.39 -15.70 -18.33
CA ASP A 13 7.49 -14.39 -18.95
C ASP A 13 7.38 -13.29 -17.88
N TYR A 14 8.50 -13.03 -17.21
CA TYR A 14 8.58 -12.08 -16.09
C TYR A 14 8.21 -10.66 -16.49
N ALA A 15 8.50 -10.25 -17.74
CA ALA A 15 8.16 -8.92 -18.24
C ALA A 15 6.64 -8.75 -18.35
N THR A 16 5.96 -9.75 -18.90
CA THR A 16 4.49 -9.74 -18.98
C THR A 16 3.85 -9.80 -17.59
N GLN A 17 4.38 -10.61 -16.66
CA GLN A 17 3.91 -10.66 -15.26
C GLN A 17 4.01 -9.31 -14.55
N LEU A 18 5.18 -8.66 -14.62
CA LEU A 18 5.41 -7.36 -14.02
C LEU A 18 4.51 -6.29 -14.64
N SER A 19 4.38 -6.31 -15.96
CA SER A 19 3.55 -5.35 -16.70
C SER A 19 2.07 -5.48 -16.35
N LEU A 20 1.52 -6.71 -16.36
CA LEU A 20 0.12 -6.96 -16.02
C LEU A 20 -0.20 -6.59 -14.58
N PHE A 21 0.68 -6.92 -13.62
CA PHE A 21 0.49 -6.55 -12.22
C PHE A 21 0.47 -5.03 -12.05
N THR A 22 1.49 -4.34 -12.57
CA THR A 22 1.62 -2.89 -12.48
C THR A 22 0.43 -2.18 -13.14
N HIS A 23 0.04 -2.62 -14.33
CA HIS A 23 -1.09 -2.08 -15.08
C HIS A 23 -2.40 -2.16 -14.29
N HIS A 24 -2.75 -3.33 -13.76
CA HIS A 24 -4.00 -3.50 -13.01
C HIS A 24 -3.99 -2.79 -11.66
N MET A 25 -2.82 -2.68 -11.01
CA MET A 25 -2.69 -1.89 -9.78
C MET A 25 -2.98 -0.41 -10.02
N TRP A 26 -2.44 0.17 -11.10
CA TRP A 26 -2.73 1.56 -11.47
C TRP A 26 -4.20 1.77 -11.82
N ILE A 27 -4.79 0.91 -12.66
CA ILE A 27 -6.21 1.01 -13.01
C ILE A 27 -7.08 0.92 -11.74
N GLY A 28 -6.81 -0.04 -10.86
CA GLY A 28 -7.51 -0.17 -9.58
C GLY A 28 -7.43 1.10 -8.75
N GLY A 29 -6.23 1.69 -8.60
CA GLY A 29 -6.03 2.96 -7.89
C GLY A 29 -6.84 4.11 -8.47
N PHE A 30 -6.83 4.30 -9.80
CA PHE A 30 -7.62 5.34 -10.45
C PHE A 30 -9.13 5.14 -10.28
N LEU A 31 -9.62 3.91 -10.38
CA LEU A 31 -11.04 3.60 -10.18
C LEU A 31 -11.48 3.85 -8.73
N VAL A 32 -10.64 3.53 -7.74
CA VAL A 32 -10.92 3.82 -6.32
C VAL A 32 -11.01 5.31 -6.05
N VAL A 33 -10.07 6.11 -6.55
CA VAL A 33 -10.11 7.58 -6.43
C VAL A 33 -11.32 8.15 -7.16
N GLY A 34 -11.64 7.62 -8.36
CA GLY A 34 -12.83 7.98 -9.13
C GLY A 34 -14.13 7.71 -8.36
N ALA A 35 -14.23 6.57 -7.68
CA ALA A 35 -15.39 6.25 -6.85
C ALA A 35 -15.60 7.28 -5.73
N ALA A 36 -14.52 7.68 -5.04
CA ALA A 36 -14.59 8.72 -4.02
C ALA A 36 -14.96 10.11 -4.60
N ALA A 37 -14.43 10.45 -5.78
CA ALA A 37 -14.80 11.68 -6.48
C ALA A 37 -16.31 11.72 -6.79
N HIS A 38 -16.85 10.62 -7.32
CA HIS A 38 -18.28 10.51 -7.62
C HIS A 38 -19.15 10.47 -6.36
N ALA A 39 -18.68 9.87 -5.27
CA ALA A 39 -19.37 9.94 -3.97
C ALA A 39 -19.47 11.40 -3.47
N ALA A 40 -18.41 12.20 -3.62
CA ALA A 40 -18.44 13.61 -3.25
C ALA A 40 -19.34 14.44 -4.18
N ILE A 41 -19.35 14.15 -5.49
CA ILE A 41 -20.28 14.78 -6.44
C ILE A 41 -21.73 14.49 -6.04
N PHE A 42 -22.06 13.25 -5.72
CA PHE A 42 -23.36 12.86 -5.18
C PHE A 42 -23.71 13.66 -3.92
N MET A 43 -22.78 13.76 -2.97
CA MET A 43 -22.99 14.55 -1.73
C MET A 43 -23.28 16.03 -2.01
N VAL A 44 -22.67 16.62 -3.03
CA VAL A 44 -22.90 18.03 -3.37
C VAL A 44 -24.21 18.22 -4.13
N ARG A 45 -24.48 17.40 -5.15
CA ARG A 45 -25.56 17.64 -6.12
C ARG A 45 -26.87 16.94 -5.80
N ASP A 46 -26.78 15.68 -5.38
CA ASP A 46 -27.93 14.77 -5.38
C ASP A 46 -28.38 14.39 -3.96
N TYR A 47 -27.53 14.60 -2.95
CA TYR A 47 -27.90 14.34 -1.56
C TYR A 47 -28.97 15.31 -1.06
N ASP A 48 -30.09 14.74 -0.60
CA ASP A 48 -31.19 15.44 0.04
C ASP A 48 -31.36 14.94 1.50
N PRO A 49 -31.15 15.79 2.52
CA PRO A 49 -31.31 15.42 3.92
C PRO A 49 -32.75 15.04 4.30
N THR A 50 -33.76 15.46 3.52
CA THR A 50 -35.17 15.14 3.81
C THR A 50 -35.48 13.68 3.48
N THR A 51 -34.90 13.15 2.40
CA THR A 51 -35.10 11.75 1.96
C THR A 51 -34.21 10.76 2.72
N GLN A 52 -33.07 11.24 3.25
CA GLN A 52 -32.08 10.40 3.95
C GLN A 52 -32.17 10.51 5.47
N TYR A 53 -33.29 10.97 6.01
CA TYR A 53 -33.44 11.26 7.43
C TYR A 53 -33.19 10.03 8.33
N ASN A 54 -32.27 10.18 9.30
CA ASN A 54 -31.92 9.20 10.33
C ASN A 54 -31.56 7.78 9.82
N ASN A 55 -31.20 7.65 8.55
CA ASN A 55 -30.67 6.40 8.01
C ASN A 55 -29.16 6.28 8.27
N LEU A 56 -28.52 5.26 7.70
CA LEU A 56 -27.08 5.03 7.88
C LEU A 56 -26.23 6.21 7.40
N LEU A 57 -26.57 6.82 6.26
CA LEU A 57 -25.83 7.93 5.67
C LEU A 57 -25.92 9.19 6.55
N ASP A 58 -27.13 9.57 6.98
CA ASP A 58 -27.30 10.70 7.90
C ASP A 58 -26.58 10.48 9.23
N ARG A 59 -26.65 9.26 9.78
CA ARG A 59 -25.93 8.91 11.01
C ARG A 59 -24.43 9.11 10.83
N VAL A 60 -23.83 8.60 9.75
CA VAL A 60 -22.40 8.77 9.43
C VAL A 60 -22.02 10.26 9.36
N ILE A 61 -22.81 11.09 8.67
CA ILE A 61 -22.54 12.52 8.55
C ILE A 61 -22.55 13.22 9.92
N ARG A 62 -23.45 12.83 10.83
CA ARG A 62 -23.56 13.43 12.17
C ARG A 62 -22.35 13.20 13.07
N HIS A 63 -21.58 12.14 12.87
CA HIS A 63 -20.36 11.86 13.64
C HIS A 63 -19.09 11.84 12.78
N ARG A 64 -19.11 12.51 11.61
CA ARG A 64 -17.98 12.61 10.68
C ARG A 64 -16.69 13.10 11.32
N ASP A 65 -16.77 14.01 12.30
CA ASP A 65 -15.60 14.54 13.01
C ASP A 65 -14.90 13.42 13.79
N ALA A 66 -15.65 12.51 14.42
CA ALA A 66 -15.09 11.37 15.15
C ALA A 66 -14.45 10.36 14.20
N ILE A 67 -15.08 10.08 13.05
CA ILE A 67 -14.51 9.18 12.03
C ILE A 67 -13.15 9.71 11.55
N ILE A 68 -13.10 10.99 11.16
CA ILE A 68 -11.88 11.60 10.63
C ILE A 68 -10.81 11.75 11.71
N SER A 69 -11.15 12.06 12.97
CA SER A 69 -10.15 12.17 14.03
C SER A 69 -9.50 10.83 14.38
N HIS A 70 -10.27 9.74 14.42
CA HIS A 70 -9.72 8.41 14.65
C HIS A 70 -8.86 7.95 13.47
N LEU A 71 -9.32 8.20 12.24
CA LEU A 71 -8.54 7.84 11.06
C LEU A 71 -7.24 8.66 10.96
N ASN A 72 -7.26 9.93 11.35
CA ASN A 72 -6.04 10.74 11.49
C ASN A 72 -5.08 10.12 12.52
N TRP A 73 -5.57 9.76 13.70
CA TRP A 73 -4.75 9.08 14.71
C TRP A 73 -4.13 7.78 14.18
N VAL A 74 -4.91 6.95 13.47
CA VAL A 74 -4.39 5.72 12.83
C VAL A 74 -3.30 6.04 11.82
N CYS A 75 -3.47 7.06 10.97
CA CYS A 75 -2.46 7.47 10.00
C CYS A 75 -1.16 7.91 10.67
N ILE A 76 -1.24 8.71 11.74
CA ILE A 76 -0.07 9.14 12.51
C ILE A 76 0.62 7.94 13.16
N PHE A 77 -0.16 7.07 13.82
CA PHE A 77 0.34 5.85 14.45
C PHE A 77 1.08 4.98 13.43
N LEU A 78 0.45 4.68 12.29
CA LEU A 78 1.06 3.88 11.24
C LEU A 78 2.31 4.55 10.67
N GLY A 79 2.31 5.87 10.46
CA GLY A 79 3.50 6.60 9.98
C GLY A 79 4.71 6.43 10.90
N PHE A 80 4.53 6.62 12.21
CA PHE A 80 5.62 6.46 13.18
C PHE A 80 6.08 5.00 13.32
N HIS A 81 5.16 4.03 13.29
CA HIS A 81 5.46 2.61 13.54
C HIS A 81 5.72 1.80 12.26
N SER A 82 5.81 2.45 11.10
CA SER A 82 6.25 1.83 9.86
C SER A 82 7.46 2.58 9.29
N PHE A 83 7.24 3.77 8.74
CA PHE A 83 8.29 4.60 8.16
C PHE A 83 9.34 5.03 9.19
N GLY A 84 8.92 5.30 10.43
CA GLY A 84 9.88 5.57 11.52
C GLY A 84 10.85 4.42 11.80
N LEU A 85 10.46 3.16 11.56
CA LEU A 85 11.34 2.00 11.72
C LEU A 85 12.43 1.95 10.63
N TYR A 86 12.11 2.42 9.42
CA TYR A 86 13.11 2.58 8.36
C TYR A 86 14.16 3.64 8.72
N ILE A 87 13.72 4.80 9.25
CA ILE A 87 14.65 5.85 9.73
C ILE A 87 15.52 5.33 10.88
N HIS A 88 14.93 4.61 11.83
CA HIS A 88 15.67 3.96 12.91
C HIS A 88 16.75 3.04 12.36
N ASN A 89 16.40 2.17 11.41
CA ASN A 89 17.34 1.25 10.80
C ASN A 89 18.46 1.96 10.01
N ASP A 90 18.15 3.00 9.23
CA ASP A 90 19.17 3.82 8.56
C ASP A 90 20.14 4.44 9.57
N THR A 91 19.60 4.98 10.67
CA THR A 91 20.41 5.60 11.74
C THR A 91 21.29 4.57 12.45
N MET A 92 20.74 3.42 12.83
CA MET A 92 21.51 2.35 13.50
C MET A 92 22.57 1.77 12.58
N SER A 93 22.28 1.62 11.28
CA SER A 93 23.25 1.18 10.28
C SER A 93 24.38 2.20 10.13
N ALA A 94 24.06 3.49 9.99
CA ALA A 94 25.04 4.57 9.87
C ALA A 94 25.93 4.71 11.13
N LEU A 95 25.38 4.41 12.31
CA LEU A 95 26.12 4.38 13.58
C LEU A 95 26.96 3.10 13.77
N GLY A 96 26.98 2.18 12.80
CA GLY A 96 27.72 0.91 12.91
C GLY A 96 27.13 -0.05 13.93
N ARG A 97 25.81 -0.01 14.17
CA ARG A 97 25.08 -0.83 15.15
C ARG A 97 24.06 -1.77 14.49
N PRO A 98 24.48 -2.71 13.61
CA PRO A 98 23.56 -3.62 12.93
C PRO A 98 22.79 -4.57 13.87
N GLN A 99 23.31 -4.83 15.06
CA GLN A 99 22.64 -5.62 16.10
C GLN A 99 21.38 -4.94 16.67
N ASP A 100 21.27 -3.61 16.54
CA ASP A 100 20.13 -2.84 17.07
C ASP A 100 19.09 -2.50 15.98
N MET A 101 19.24 -3.08 14.79
CA MET A 101 18.31 -2.93 13.68
C MET A 101 17.15 -3.91 13.75
N PHE A 102 15.98 -3.47 13.26
CA PHE A 102 14.86 -4.36 12.98
C PHE A 102 15.15 -5.20 11.73
N SER A 103 15.44 -6.48 11.92
CA SER A 103 15.81 -7.41 10.86
C SER A 103 15.71 -8.88 11.30
N ASP A 104 15.77 -9.80 10.33
CA ASP A 104 15.71 -11.24 10.61
C ASP A 104 16.93 -11.76 11.40
N THR A 105 18.05 -11.04 11.41
CA THR A 105 19.29 -11.44 12.12
C THR A 105 19.48 -10.77 13.47
N SER A 106 18.66 -9.77 13.78
CA SER A 106 18.79 -8.93 14.99
C SER A 106 17.44 -8.86 15.71
N ILE A 107 16.82 -7.67 15.82
CA ILE A 107 15.49 -7.52 16.43
C ILE A 107 14.43 -7.90 15.38
N GLN A 108 13.83 -9.06 15.53
CA GLN A 108 12.89 -9.59 14.54
C GLN A 108 11.47 -9.04 14.74
N LEU A 109 10.82 -8.67 13.63
CA LEU A 109 9.39 -8.36 13.59
C LEU A 109 8.73 -9.28 12.56
N GLN A 110 8.47 -10.53 12.95
CA GLN A 110 7.95 -11.55 12.04
C GLN A 110 6.46 -11.36 11.75
N PRO A 111 6.00 -11.52 10.49
CA PRO A 111 4.58 -11.47 10.13
C PRO A 111 3.88 -12.80 10.45
N ILE A 112 3.81 -13.16 11.74
CA ILE A 112 3.34 -14.46 12.23
C ILE A 112 1.93 -14.83 11.74
N PHE A 113 1.04 -13.84 11.61
CA PHE A 113 -0.32 -14.08 11.11
C PHE A 113 -0.33 -14.45 9.62
N ALA A 114 0.53 -13.82 8.82
CA ALA A 114 0.64 -14.15 7.41
C ALA A 114 1.29 -15.52 7.20
N GLN A 115 2.32 -15.84 8.00
CA GLN A 115 2.95 -17.17 8.01
C GLN A 115 1.96 -18.27 8.44
N TRP A 116 1.10 -17.98 9.42
CA TRP A 116 0.03 -18.89 9.84
C TRP A 116 -0.98 -19.16 8.71
N ILE A 117 -1.39 -18.12 7.97
CA ILE A 117 -2.26 -18.28 6.79
C ILE A 117 -1.56 -19.09 5.69
N GLN A 118 -0.27 -18.81 5.43
CA GLN A 118 0.55 -19.57 4.49
C GLN A 118 0.55 -21.07 4.82
N ASN A 119 0.81 -21.43 6.08
CA ASN A 119 0.80 -22.81 6.54
C ASN A 119 -0.59 -23.46 6.42
N THR A 120 -1.64 -22.73 6.78
CA THR A 120 -3.02 -23.22 6.69
C THR A 120 -3.39 -23.57 5.24
N HIS A 121 -3.01 -22.72 4.28
CA HIS A 121 -3.31 -22.94 2.86
C HIS A 121 -2.39 -23.96 2.19
N ALA A 122 -1.13 -24.04 2.61
CA ALA A 122 -0.18 -25.04 2.12
C ALA A 122 -0.58 -26.47 2.55
N LEU A 123 -1.12 -26.62 3.77
CA LEU A 123 -1.55 -27.90 4.34
C LEU A 123 -3.02 -28.24 4.06
N ALA A 124 -3.80 -27.35 3.43
CA ALA A 124 -5.21 -27.57 3.16
C ALA A 124 -5.52 -28.86 2.33
N PRO A 125 -4.76 -29.17 1.26
CA PRO A 125 -5.02 -30.37 0.44
C PRO A 125 -4.94 -31.66 1.27
N GLY A 126 -5.98 -32.48 1.22
CA GLY A 126 -6.06 -33.73 2.00
C GLY A 126 -6.45 -33.55 3.47
N LEU A 127 -6.50 -32.32 4.01
CA LEU A 127 -6.99 -32.01 5.35
C LEU A 127 -8.33 -31.27 5.30
N THR A 128 -8.28 -29.93 5.22
CA THR A 128 -9.48 -29.08 5.15
C THR A 128 -10.07 -29.00 3.75
N ALA A 129 -9.33 -29.46 2.73
CA ALA A 129 -9.79 -29.64 1.36
C ALA A 129 -9.49 -31.08 0.88
N PRO A 130 -10.29 -32.09 1.29
CA PRO A 130 -10.00 -33.51 1.03
C PRO A 130 -9.89 -33.87 -0.46
N ASN A 131 -10.66 -33.19 -1.31
CA ASN A 131 -10.72 -33.47 -2.75
C ASN A 131 -9.75 -32.59 -3.56
N ALA A 132 -8.98 -31.70 -2.93
CA ALA A 132 -8.02 -30.85 -3.62
C ALA A 132 -6.69 -31.59 -3.79
N ALA A 133 -6.18 -31.64 -5.02
CA ALA A 133 -4.90 -32.28 -5.34
C ALA A 133 -3.66 -31.39 -5.07
N GLY A 134 -3.86 -30.09 -4.85
CA GLY A 134 -2.81 -29.13 -4.59
C GLY A 134 -3.35 -27.89 -3.88
N SER A 135 -2.46 -27.09 -3.31
CA SER A 135 -2.84 -25.85 -2.63
C SER A 135 -3.38 -24.82 -3.65
N THR A 136 -4.10 -23.80 -3.16
CA THR A 136 -4.63 -22.73 -4.01
C THR A 136 -3.55 -22.02 -4.84
N SER A 137 -2.31 -22.00 -4.34
CA SER A 137 -1.14 -21.46 -5.02
C SER A 137 0.13 -22.05 -4.43
N LEU A 138 1.14 -22.29 -5.26
CA LEU A 138 2.47 -22.70 -4.79
C LEU A 138 3.21 -21.59 -4.04
N ALA A 139 2.71 -20.34 -4.09
CA ALA A 139 3.27 -19.22 -3.32
C ALA A 139 3.08 -19.39 -1.81
N TRP A 140 2.11 -20.19 -1.35
CA TRP A 140 1.81 -20.37 0.08
C TRP A 140 2.90 -21.14 0.83
N GLY A 141 3.59 -22.07 0.19
CA GLY A 141 4.52 -22.96 0.88
C GLY A 141 4.77 -24.29 0.15
N GLY A 142 5.61 -25.12 0.75
CA GLY A 142 6.05 -26.41 0.22
C GLY A 142 7.50 -26.38 -0.29
N SER A 143 8.05 -27.53 -0.64
CA SER A 143 9.40 -27.65 -1.22
C SER A 143 9.42 -27.60 -2.75
N ASN A 144 8.24 -27.50 -3.38
CA ASN A 144 8.10 -27.68 -4.81
C ASN A 144 8.26 -26.34 -5.53
N VAL A 145 9.42 -26.16 -6.16
CA VAL A 145 9.64 -25.11 -7.16
C VAL A 145 9.24 -25.66 -8.52
N VAL A 146 8.32 -24.97 -9.21
CA VAL A 146 7.94 -25.33 -10.58
C VAL A 146 8.78 -24.51 -11.55
N SER A 147 9.39 -25.19 -12.52
CA SER A 147 10.23 -24.57 -13.53
C SER A 147 9.80 -24.96 -14.94
N VAL A 148 10.01 -24.05 -15.90
CA VAL A 148 9.76 -24.27 -17.32
C VAL A 148 10.95 -23.71 -18.09
N ALA A 149 11.57 -24.54 -18.94
CA ALA A 149 12.73 -24.16 -19.75
C ALA A 149 13.86 -23.48 -18.94
N GLY A 150 14.18 -24.03 -17.77
CA GLY A 150 15.25 -23.54 -16.90
C GLY A 150 14.94 -22.26 -16.11
N LYS A 151 13.72 -21.71 -16.21
CA LYS A 151 13.24 -20.56 -15.43
C LYS A 151 12.25 -20.98 -14.35
N VAL A 152 12.30 -20.31 -13.20
CA VAL A 152 11.32 -20.50 -12.12
C VAL A 152 9.96 -19.94 -12.55
N ALA A 153 8.94 -20.78 -12.66
CA ALA A 153 7.57 -20.36 -12.94
C ALA A 153 6.87 -19.89 -11.65
N LEU A 154 6.95 -20.68 -10.58
CA LEU A 154 6.38 -20.34 -9.28
C LEU A 154 7.15 -21.07 -8.17
N ALA A 155 7.35 -20.38 -7.05
CA ALA A 155 8.01 -20.89 -5.86
C ALA A 155 7.29 -20.35 -4.60
N PRO A 156 7.47 -20.99 -3.44
CA PRO A 156 7.06 -20.42 -2.16
C PRO A 156 7.63 -19.02 -1.97
N ILE A 157 6.82 -18.09 -1.47
CA ILE A 157 7.25 -16.72 -1.20
C ILE A 157 7.45 -16.56 0.31
N PRO A 158 8.69 -16.64 0.83
CA PRO A 158 8.93 -16.51 2.26
C PRO A 158 8.57 -15.09 2.73
N LEU A 159 8.06 -14.97 3.96
CA LEU A 159 7.72 -13.69 4.57
C LEU A 159 8.55 -13.51 5.85
N GLY A 160 9.34 -12.45 5.92
CA GLY A 160 10.18 -12.10 7.07
C GLY A 160 9.95 -10.67 7.56
N THR A 161 10.93 -10.14 8.29
CA THR A 161 10.87 -8.80 8.89
C THR A 161 10.75 -7.70 7.83
N ALA A 162 11.44 -7.82 6.70
CA ALA A 162 11.33 -6.85 5.60
C ALA A 162 9.90 -6.81 5.02
N ASP A 163 9.28 -7.97 4.84
CA ASP A 163 7.89 -8.06 4.39
C ASP A 163 6.93 -7.46 5.42
N PHE A 164 7.16 -7.68 6.71
CA PHE A 164 6.37 -7.04 7.78
C PHE A 164 6.43 -5.51 7.68
N LEU A 165 7.62 -4.93 7.53
CA LEU A 165 7.81 -3.49 7.45
C LEU A 165 7.08 -2.87 6.24
N VAL A 166 7.28 -3.43 5.04
CA VAL A 166 6.69 -2.89 3.81
C VAL A 166 5.16 -3.02 3.78
N HIS A 167 4.60 -4.09 4.34
CA HIS A 167 3.15 -4.22 4.46
C HIS A 167 2.54 -3.17 5.39
N HIS A 168 3.26 -2.73 6.43
CA HIS A 168 2.80 -1.61 7.27
C HIS A 168 2.94 -0.26 6.55
N ILE A 169 3.88 -0.09 5.62
CA ILE A 169 3.93 1.07 4.71
C ILE A 169 2.74 1.06 3.75
N HIS A 170 2.36 -0.10 3.20
CA HIS A 170 1.13 -0.21 2.39
C HIS A 170 -0.09 0.20 3.22
N ALA A 171 -0.23 -0.34 4.43
CA ALA A 171 -1.31 0.04 5.33
C ALA A 171 -1.32 1.56 5.57
N PHE A 172 -0.18 2.16 5.93
CA PHE A 172 -0.04 3.59 6.13
C PHE A 172 -0.52 4.40 4.92
N THR A 173 0.04 4.14 3.74
CA THR A 173 -0.25 4.91 2.52
C THR A 173 -1.71 4.75 2.06
N ILE A 174 -2.30 3.56 2.21
CA ILE A 174 -3.72 3.33 1.93
C ILE A 174 -4.59 4.09 2.92
N HIS A 175 -4.32 4.03 4.23
CA HIS A 175 -5.11 4.74 5.23
C HIS A 175 -5.07 6.26 5.05
N VAL A 176 -3.91 6.83 4.68
CA VAL A 176 -3.83 8.27 4.36
C VAL A 176 -4.62 8.62 3.09
N THR A 177 -4.57 7.77 2.07
CA THR A 177 -5.38 7.95 0.85
C THR A 177 -6.88 7.93 1.19
N VAL A 178 -7.31 6.99 2.04
CA VAL A 178 -8.70 6.91 2.52
C VAL A 178 -9.07 8.13 3.37
N LEU A 179 -8.17 8.59 4.26
CA LEU A 179 -8.39 9.78 5.09
C LEU A 179 -8.72 11.00 4.22
N ILE A 180 -7.91 11.26 3.20
CA ILE A 180 -8.08 12.41 2.31
C ILE A 180 -9.39 12.30 1.54
N LEU A 181 -9.64 11.15 0.90
CA LEU A 181 -10.82 10.94 0.08
C LEU A 181 -12.11 10.96 0.91
N LEU A 182 -12.15 10.26 2.04
CA LEU A 182 -13.32 10.20 2.92
C LEU A 182 -13.61 11.55 3.55
N LYS A 183 -12.59 12.32 3.96
CA LYS A 183 -12.77 13.70 4.43
C LYS A 183 -13.36 14.57 3.32
N GLY A 184 -12.88 14.43 2.09
CA GLY A 184 -13.43 15.13 0.92
C GLY A 184 -14.93 14.88 0.72
N VAL A 185 -15.37 13.62 0.88
CA VAL A 185 -16.79 13.23 0.78
C VAL A 185 -17.61 13.77 1.95
N LEU A 186 -17.19 13.51 3.19
CA LEU A 186 -17.97 13.82 4.40
C LEU A 186 -18.09 15.33 4.65
N PHE A 187 -17.12 16.13 4.21
CA PHE A 187 -17.09 17.59 4.38
C PHE A 187 -17.37 18.36 3.08
N ALA A 188 -17.94 17.68 2.06
CA ALA A 188 -18.28 18.30 0.78
C ALA A 188 -19.38 19.37 0.91
N ARG A 189 -20.41 19.11 1.73
CA ARG A 189 -21.56 20.00 1.88
C ARG A 189 -21.35 21.13 2.88
N SER A 190 -20.61 20.86 3.95
CA SER A 190 -20.38 21.82 5.03
C SER A 190 -19.16 21.42 5.84
N SER A 191 -18.52 22.40 6.47
CA SER A 191 -17.54 22.21 7.55
C SER A 191 -17.76 23.25 8.63
N ARG A 192 -17.03 23.13 9.76
CA ARG A 192 -17.03 24.18 10.79
C ARG A 192 -16.50 25.53 10.26
N LEU A 193 -15.59 25.48 9.27
CA LEU A 193 -14.97 26.66 8.66
C LEU A 193 -15.86 27.31 7.59
N ILE A 194 -16.54 26.52 6.77
CA ILE A 194 -17.40 26.98 5.67
C ILE A 194 -18.73 26.20 5.77
N PRO A 195 -19.74 26.75 6.46
CA PRO A 195 -21.01 26.08 6.68
C PRO A 195 -21.82 25.85 5.39
N ASP A 196 -21.69 26.73 4.41
CA ASP A 196 -22.47 26.79 3.17
C ASP A 196 -21.70 26.27 1.95
N LYS A 197 -20.71 25.40 2.17
CA LYS A 197 -19.83 24.88 1.11
C LYS A 197 -20.59 24.23 -0.06
N ALA A 198 -21.74 23.62 0.20
CA ALA A 198 -22.60 23.05 -0.84
C ALA A 198 -22.98 24.07 -1.94
N ASN A 199 -23.13 25.36 -1.59
CA ASN A 199 -23.47 26.42 -2.54
C ASN A 199 -22.32 26.78 -3.48
N LEU A 200 -21.08 26.59 -3.03
CA LEU A 200 -19.87 26.80 -3.85
C LEU A 200 -19.67 25.66 -4.87
N GLY A 201 -20.35 24.54 -4.69
CA GLY A 201 -20.32 23.38 -5.58
C GLY A 201 -19.14 22.44 -5.32
N PHE A 202 -18.95 21.48 -6.24
CA PHE A 202 -17.94 20.43 -6.08
C PHE A 202 -16.51 20.90 -6.37
N ARG A 203 -16.35 21.80 -7.34
CA ARG A 203 -15.06 22.25 -7.87
C ARG A 203 -14.97 23.77 -7.83
N PHE A 204 -14.26 24.30 -6.85
CA PHE A 204 -13.97 25.71 -6.67
C PHE A 204 -12.61 25.84 -5.93
N PRO A 205 -11.84 26.91 -6.14
CA PRO A 205 -10.46 26.98 -5.63
C PRO A 205 -10.36 27.30 -4.13
N CYS A 206 -11.20 28.21 -3.62
CA CYS A 206 -11.24 28.67 -2.23
C CYS A 206 -12.50 29.50 -1.96
N ASP A 207 -12.71 29.89 -0.69
CA ASP A 207 -13.67 30.89 -0.19
C ASP A 207 -12.92 32.16 0.30
N GLY A 208 -11.97 32.63 -0.51
CA GLY A 208 -11.14 33.81 -0.24
C GLY A 208 -10.04 33.63 0.83
N PRO A 209 -9.22 34.67 1.07
CA PRO A 209 -8.09 34.63 2.01
C PRO A 209 -8.48 34.81 3.48
N GLY A 210 -9.76 35.03 3.79
CA GLY A 210 -10.25 35.20 5.16
C GLY A 210 -10.08 33.94 6.02
N ARG A 211 -10.33 34.08 7.33
CA ARG A 211 -10.29 32.97 8.32
C ARG A 211 -8.94 32.21 8.38
N GLY A 212 -7.83 32.87 8.03
CA GLY A 212 -6.49 32.26 7.97
C GLY A 212 -6.16 31.60 6.63
N GLY A 213 -7.07 31.64 5.65
CA GLY A 213 -6.92 31.05 4.32
C GLY A 213 -7.82 29.83 4.12
N THR A 214 -8.57 29.79 3.01
CA THR A 214 -9.51 28.70 2.67
C THR A 214 -9.11 27.95 1.39
N CYS A 215 -7.81 27.91 1.09
CA CYS A 215 -7.27 27.20 -0.06
C CYS A 215 -7.59 25.70 0.02
N GLN A 216 -7.91 25.09 -1.12
CA GLN A 216 -8.05 23.63 -1.26
C GLN A 216 -9.12 22.98 -0.37
N VAL A 217 -10.19 23.73 -0.06
CA VAL A 217 -11.29 23.24 0.78
C VAL A 217 -12.35 22.47 -0.01
N SER A 218 -12.35 22.52 -1.35
CA SER A 218 -13.36 21.84 -2.16
C SER A 218 -13.18 20.32 -2.15
N ALA A 219 -14.24 19.60 -2.46
CA ALA A 219 -14.15 18.14 -2.60
C ALA A 219 -13.28 17.75 -3.81
N TRP A 220 -13.25 18.56 -4.87
CA TRP A 220 -12.34 18.36 -5.99
C TRP A 220 -10.87 18.45 -5.56
N ASP A 221 -10.52 19.38 -4.68
CA ASP A 221 -9.15 19.49 -4.17
C ASP A 221 -8.75 18.27 -3.33
N HIS A 222 -9.69 17.64 -2.62
CA HIS A 222 -9.42 16.39 -1.92
C HIS A 222 -9.19 15.22 -2.90
N VAL A 223 -9.85 15.20 -4.07
CA VAL A 223 -9.55 14.24 -5.14
C VAL A 223 -8.16 14.51 -5.71
N PHE A 224 -7.81 15.77 -5.96
CA PHE A 224 -6.47 16.17 -6.39
C PHE A 224 -5.38 15.67 -5.43
N LEU A 225 -5.53 15.92 -4.13
CA LEU A 225 -4.62 15.43 -3.09
C LEU A 225 -4.61 13.89 -3.01
N GLY A 226 -5.79 13.27 -3.15
CA GLY A 226 -5.96 11.82 -3.15
C GLY A 226 -5.22 11.13 -4.30
N LEU A 227 -5.09 11.77 -5.47
CA LEU A 227 -4.31 11.24 -6.60
C LEU A 227 -2.81 11.14 -6.28
N PHE A 228 -2.23 12.11 -5.58
CA PHE A 228 -0.83 12.03 -5.16
C PHE A 228 -0.60 10.90 -4.16
N TRP A 229 -1.50 10.72 -3.19
CA TRP A 229 -1.39 9.67 -2.20
C TRP A 229 -1.68 8.28 -2.77
N MET A 230 -2.62 8.17 -3.72
CA MET A 230 -2.81 6.97 -4.52
C MET A 230 -1.54 6.64 -5.32
N TYR A 231 -0.95 7.63 -6.00
CA TYR A 231 0.33 7.46 -6.70
C TYR A 231 1.41 6.94 -5.77
N ASN A 232 1.51 7.53 -4.57
CA ASN A 232 2.48 7.14 -3.57
C ASN A 232 2.27 5.69 -3.11
N SER A 233 1.03 5.33 -2.79
CA SER A 233 0.66 3.99 -2.32
C SER A 233 0.92 2.92 -3.38
N ILE A 234 0.43 3.12 -4.61
CA ILE A 234 0.60 2.18 -5.70
C ILE A 234 2.07 2.03 -6.09
N SER A 235 2.85 3.13 -6.11
CA SER A 235 4.28 3.07 -6.41
C SER A 235 5.05 2.18 -5.42
N VAL A 236 4.79 2.30 -4.12
CA VAL A 236 5.44 1.43 -3.12
C VAL A 236 5.03 -0.03 -3.32
N VAL A 237 3.76 -0.31 -3.61
CA VAL A 237 3.26 -1.67 -3.86
C VAL A 237 3.95 -2.32 -5.06
N ILE A 238 4.11 -1.59 -6.17
CA ILE A 238 4.75 -2.14 -7.38
C ILE A 238 6.27 -2.27 -7.21
N PHE A 239 6.91 -1.36 -6.44
CA PHE A 239 8.33 -1.50 -6.10
C PHE A 239 8.57 -2.73 -5.22
N HIS A 240 7.74 -2.91 -4.19
CA HIS A 240 7.77 -4.10 -3.35
C HIS A 240 7.60 -5.37 -4.19
N PHE A 241 6.57 -5.41 -5.06
CA PHE A 241 6.33 -6.56 -5.94
C PHE A 241 7.52 -6.85 -6.85
N SER A 242 7.98 -5.86 -7.61
CA SER A 242 9.10 -6.01 -8.54
C SER A 242 10.34 -6.55 -7.85
N TRP A 243 10.66 -5.99 -6.69
CA TRP A 243 11.83 -6.36 -5.92
C TRP A 243 11.69 -7.78 -5.34
N LYS A 244 10.58 -8.06 -4.64
CA LYS A 244 10.31 -9.37 -4.02
C LYS A 244 10.36 -10.50 -5.05
N MET A 245 9.77 -10.27 -6.22
CA MET A 245 9.75 -11.27 -7.27
C MET A 245 11.16 -11.50 -7.84
N GLN A 246 11.98 -10.47 -8.03
CA GLN A 246 13.34 -10.64 -8.56
C GLN A 246 14.32 -11.23 -7.53
N SER A 247 14.12 -10.97 -6.24
CA SER A 247 15.03 -11.41 -5.17
C SER A 247 14.76 -12.81 -4.67
N ASP A 248 13.48 -13.18 -4.53
CA ASP A 248 13.09 -14.36 -3.76
C ASP A 248 12.29 -15.39 -4.59
N VAL A 249 11.93 -15.07 -5.85
CA VAL A 249 11.07 -15.96 -6.67
C VAL A 249 11.67 -16.24 -8.04
N TRP A 250 11.77 -15.21 -8.89
CA TRP A 250 12.24 -15.32 -10.25
C TRP A 250 13.74 -15.57 -10.30
N GLY A 251 14.13 -16.46 -11.20
CA GLY A 251 15.51 -16.89 -11.34
C GLY A 251 15.65 -17.97 -12.40
N SER A 252 16.86 -18.46 -12.56
CA SER A 252 17.16 -19.69 -13.29
C SER A 252 17.33 -20.86 -12.33
N ILE A 253 17.11 -22.08 -12.82
CA ILE A 253 17.42 -23.31 -12.09
C ILE A 253 18.62 -23.97 -12.75
N SER A 254 19.62 -24.29 -11.93
CA SER A 254 20.79 -25.05 -12.37
C SER A 254 20.46 -26.53 -12.55
N ASP A 255 21.34 -27.25 -13.25
CA ASP A 255 21.22 -28.71 -13.44
C ASP A 255 21.23 -29.50 -12.11
N GLN A 256 21.73 -28.88 -11.03
CA GLN A 256 21.74 -29.44 -9.68
C GLN A 256 20.46 -29.14 -8.89
N GLY A 257 19.48 -28.45 -9.50
CA GLY A 257 18.22 -28.06 -8.85
C GLY A 257 18.32 -26.80 -7.98
N THR A 258 19.47 -26.11 -8.00
CA THR A 258 19.66 -24.86 -7.23
C THR A 258 19.02 -23.69 -7.97
N VAL A 259 18.19 -22.91 -7.27
CA VAL A 259 17.61 -21.68 -7.81
C VAL A 259 18.61 -20.53 -7.68
N ASN A 260 18.91 -19.87 -8.79
CA ASN A 260 19.70 -18.65 -8.87
C ASN A 260 18.76 -17.47 -9.16
N HIS A 261 18.40 -16.71 -8.13
CA HIS A 261 17.54 -15.54 -8.26
C HIS A 261 18.20 -14.41 -9.03
N ILE A 262 17.40 -13.54 -9.67
CA ILE A 262 17.88 -12.49 -10.58
C ILE A 262 18.87 -11.55 -9.89
N THR A 263 18.61 -11.14 -8.65
CA THR A 263 19.47 -10.20 -7.92
C THR A 263 20.59 -10.88 -7.14
N GLY A 264 20.65 -12.22 -7.08
CA GLY A 264 21.69 -12.97 -6.35
C GLY A 264 21.66 -12.83 -4.82
N GLU A 265 20.83 -11.93 -4.28
CA GLU A 265 20.64 -11.66 -2.87
C GLU A 265 19.16 -11.74 -2.53
N THR A 266 18.83 -12.51 -1.48
CA THR A 266 17.47 -12.58 -0.95
C THR A 266 17.13 -11.28 -0.23
N LEU A 267 15.85 -10.93 -0.18
CA LEU A 267 15.34 -9.77 0.58
C LEU A 267 15.85 -9.77 2.03
N HIS A 268 16.04 -10.97 2.59
CA HIS A 268 16.55 -11.22 3.93
C HIS A 268 18.04 -10.87 4.13
N LYS A 269 18.82 -10.66 3.06
CA LYS A 269 20.25 -10.32 3.10
C LYS A 269 20.56 -8.87 2.73
N VAL A 270 19.71 -8.17 1.98
CA VAL A 270 20.04 -6.83 1.45
C VAL A 270 18.87 -5.80 1.41
N GLN A 271 19.23 -4.54 1.72
CA GLN A 271 18.69 -3.24 1.25
C GLN A 271 17.17 -2.87 1.27
N GLN A 272 16.24 -3.61 1.88
CA GLN A 272 14.89 -3.06 2.20
C GLN A 272 14.65 -2.83 3.70
N ARG A 273 15.71 -2.85 4.50
CA ARG A 273 15.66 -2.50 5.92
C ARG A 273 15.82 -1.01 6.17
N SER A 274 16.26 -0.28 5.17
CA SER A 274 16.80 1.07 5.24
C SER A 274 16.46 1.79 3.94
N MET A 275 16.22 3.10 3.96
CA MET A 275 15.88 3.86 2.76
C MET A 275 17.06 4.00 1.82
N ASP A 276 18.27 4.15 2.37
CA ASP A 276 19.52 4.15 1.60
C ASP A 276 19.66 2.84 0.83
N GLY A 277 19.11 1.77 1.40
CA GLY A 277 19.12 0.51 0.74
C GLY A 277 18.24 0.45 -0.52
N CYS A 278 17.04 1.01 -0.42
CA CYS A 278 16.17 1.10 -1.59
C CYS A 278 16.77 2.01 -2.68
N GLU A 279 17.58 3.02 -2.29
CA GLU A 279 18.23 3.95 -3.21
C GLU A 279 19.40 3.32 -3.99
N ILE A 280 20.23 2.47 -3.34
CA ILE A 280 21.42 1.88 -3.97
C ILE A 280 21.07 0.88 -5.08
N SER A 281 19.96 0.13 -4.94
CA SER A 281 19.64 -0.93 -5.90
C SER A 281 18.52 -0.59 -6.88
N CYS A 282 17.68 0.40 -6.59
CA CYS A 282 16.65 0.86 -7.54
C CYS A 282 17.16 1.87 -8.58
N GLY A 283 18.43 2.31 -8.48
CA GLY A 283 19.09 3.19 -9.47
C GLY A 283 18.37 4.52 -9.73
N HIS A 284 17.44 4.96 -8.88
CA HIS A 284 16.64 6.17 -9.10
C HIS A 284 16.23 6.88 -7.80
N LYS A 285 16.31 8.22 -7.86
CA LYS A 285 15.99 9.23 -6.83
C LYS A 285 14.52 9.27 -6.36
N LEU A 286 13.69 8.26 -6.64
CA LEU A 286 12.24 8.32 -6.42
C LEU A 286 11.85 8.28 -4.92
N LEU A 287 12.65 7.64 -4.05
CA LEU A 287 12.41 7.70 -2.60
C LEU A 287 12.71 9.07 -1.98
N LYS A 288 13.52 9.93 -2.61
CA LYS A 288 13.65 11.33 -2.17
C LYS A 288 12.36 12.12 -2.37
N LEU A 289 11.57 11.78 -3.40
CA LEU A 289 10.21 12.32 -3.58
C LEU A 289 9.23 11.75 -2.54
N PHE A 290 9.33 10.46 -2.20
CA PHE A 290 8.57 9.85 -1.09
C PHE A 290 8.83 10.60 0.24
N ASN A 291 10.11 10.87 0.55
CA ASN A 291 10.52 11.58 1.75
C ASN A 291 10.04 13.04 1.77
N LEU A 292 10.17 13.77 0.64
CA LEU A 292 9.65 15.14 0.58
C LEU A 292 8.13 15.16 0.75
N MET A 293 7.40 14.25 0.10
CA MET A 293 5.93 14.23 0.16
C MET A 293 5.43 13.84 1.56
N VAL A 294 5.97 12.79 2.18
CA VAL A 294 5.53 12.35 3.51
C VAL A 294 5.82 13.41 4.59
N LEU A 295 7.01 14.03 4.58
CA LEU A 295 7.34 15.11 5.53
C LEU A 295 6.55 16.40 5.29
N HIS A 296 6.33 16.82 4.03
CA HIS A 296 5.54 18.02 3.74
C HIS A 296 4.05 17.82 4.08
N TYR A 297 3.51 16.62 3.86
CA TYR A 297 2.09 16.34 4.11
C TYR A 297 1.76 15.97 5.55
N LEU A 298 2.67 15.36 6.32
CA LEU A 298 2.50 15.27 7.77
C LEU A 298 2.37 16.68 8.36
N HIS A 299 3.16 17.64 7.89
CA HIS A 299 3.03 19.03 8.28
C HIS A 299 1.68 19.62 7.88
N MET A 300 1.17 19.36 6.67
CA MET A 300 -0.19 19.81 6.28
C MET A 300 -1.34 19.12 7.02
N ALA A 301 -1.18 17.86 7.45
CA ALA A 301 -2.14 17.14 8.28
C ALA A 301 -2.25 17.74 9.70
N PHE A 302 -1.23 18.48 10.15
CA PHE A 302 -1.26 19.23 11.41
C PHE A 302 -1.95 20.61 11.30
N TYR A 303 -2.22 21.12 10.09
CA TYR A 303 -2.80 22.45 9.88
C TYR A 303 -4.26 22.46 9.35
N PHE A 304 -4.94 21.31 9.21
CA PHE A 304 -6.33 21.23 8.74
C PHE A 304 -7.25 20.32 9.57
#